data_AF-A0A9D0SKR8-F1
#
_entry.id   AF-A0A9D0SKR8-F1
#
_cell.length_a   1.000
_cell.length_b   1.000
_cell.length_c   1.000
_cell.angle_alpha   90.00
_cell.angle_beta   90.00
_cell.angle_gamma   90.00
#
_symmetry.space_group_name_H-M   'P 1'
#
loop_
_entity.id
_entity.type
_entity.pdbx_description
1 polymer ?
#
loop_
_entity_poly.entity_id
_entity_poly.type
_entity_poly.pdbx_seq_one_letter_code
_entity_poly.pdbx_strand_id
1 'polypeptide(L)'
;MQITEILSWIGTATGIVVSIPQIIKSYRTKDVQDVSALTYILLLITGVCYFFRSIFIHEIPFVYYYSFVILTSLIQLALIYKYRPKKRI
;
A
#
# COMPACT_ATOMS: atom_id res chain seq x y z
N MET A 1 14.25 -8.83 -23.25
CA MET A 1 14.11 -8.42 -21.84
C MET A 1 15.09 -9.23 -21.01
N GLN A 2 15.76 -8.58 -20.06
CA GLN A 2 16.55 -9.30 -19.07
C GLN A 2 15.60 -10.01 -18.08
N ILE A 3 16.02 -11.14 -17.50
CA ILE A 3 15.17 -11.89 -16.56
C ILE A 3 14.74 -11.04 -15.35
N THR A 4 15.61 -10.13 -14.91
CA THR A 4 15.36 -9.15 -13.85
C THR A 4 14.17 -8.25 -14.16
N GLU A 5 14.05 -7.78 -15.40
CA GLU A 5 12.96 -6.91 -15.85
C GLU A 5 11.60 -7.64 -15.82
N ILE A 6 11.58 -8.90 -16.25
CA ILE A 6 10.38 -9.76 -16.19
C ILE A 6 9.96 -9.95 -14.73
N LEU A 7 10.91 -10.28 -13.85
CA LEU A 7 10.64 -10.48 -12.43
C LEU A 7 10.16 -9.18 -11.76
N SER A 8 10.72 -8.02 -12.11
CA SER A 8 10.25 -6.73 -11.61
C SER A 8 8.80 -6.47 -11.99
N TRP A 9 8.40 -6.71 -13.24
CA TRP A 9 7.01 -6.52 -13.65
C TRP A 9 6.03 -7.51 -13.00
N ILE A 10 6.43 -8.78 -12.86
CA ILE A 10 5.61 -9.78 -12.14
C ILE A 10 5.47 -9.38 -10.66
N GLY A 11 6.56 -8.94 -10.03
CA GLY A 11 6.56 -8.45 -8.65
C GLY A 11 5.66 -7.24 -8.48
N THR A 12 5.74 -6.27 -9.39
CA THR A 12 4.85 -5.10 -9.40
C THR A 12 3.38 -5.49 -9.55
N ALA A 13 3.05 -6.35 -10.52
CA ALA A 13 1.67 -6.76 -10.77
C ALA A 13 1.08 -7.52 -9.57
N THR A 14 1.81 -8.50 -9.04
CA THR A 14 1.37 -9.28 -7.89
C THR A 14 1.27 -8.41 -6.64
N GLY A 15 2.26 -7.54 -6.39
CA GLY A 15 2.25 -6.62 -5.25
C GLY A 15 1.10 -5.62 -5.27
N ILE A 16 0.69 -5.13 -6.44
CA ILE A 16 -0.51 -4.28 -6.59
C ILE A 16 -1.76 -5.06 -6.14
N VAL A 17 -1.91 -6.30 -6.58
CA VAL A 17 -3.10 -7.11 -6.26
C VAL A 17 -3.20 -7.41 -4.76
N VAL A 18 -2.08 -7.61 -4.05
CA VAL A 18 -2.06 -7.97 -2.62
C VAL A 18 -2.80 -6.98 -1.72
N SER A 19 -2.75 -5.67 -2.04
CA SER A 19 -3.37 -4.66 -1.16
C SER A 19 -4.88 -4.53 -1.36
N ILE A 20 -5.42 -5.02 -2.48
CA ILE A 20 -6.83 -4.86 -2.86
C ILE A 20 -7.79 -5.63 -1.93
N PRO A 21 -7.58 -6.93 -1.62
CA PRO A 21 -8.47 -7.69 -0.74
C PRO A 21 -8.67 -7.04 0.63
N GLN A 22 -7.61 -6.47 1.21
CA GLN A 22 -7.68 -5.87 2.54
C GLN A 22 -8.51 -4.57 2.53
N ILE A 23 -8.37 -3.74 1.51
CA ILE A 23 -9.21 -2.55 1.34
C ILE A 23 -10.67 -2.95 1.15
N ILE A 24 -10.94 -3.94 0.28
CA ILE A 24 -12.29 -4.44 0.04
C ILE A 24 -12.91 -4.96 1.35
N LYS A 25 -12.16 -5.75 2.12
CA LYS A 25 -12.60 -6.27 3.42
C LYS A 25 -12.95 -5.13 4.37
N SER A 26 -12.04 -4.19 4.61
CA SER A 26 -12.27 -3.06 5.52
C SER A 26 -13.43 -2.16 5.08
N TYR A 27 -13.63 -1.97 3.77
CA TYR A 27 -14.77 -1.21 3.27
C TYR A 27 -16.10 -1.95 3.47
N ARG A 28 -16.15 -3.25 3.16
CA ARG A 28 -17.38 -4.06 3.23
C ARG A 28 -17.81 -4.38 4.64
N THR A 29 -16.88 -4.80 5.50
CA THR A 29 -17.20 -5.16 6.90
C THR A 29 -17.35 -3.93 7.78
N LYS A 30 -16.73 -2.80 7.40
CA LYS A 30 -16.58 -1.60 8.24
C LYS A 30 -15.94 -1.92 9.60
N ASP A 31 -15.24 -3.05 9.68
CA ASP A 31 -14.54 -3.51 10.86
C ASP A 31 -13.03 -3.41 10.62
N VAL A 32 -12.40 -2.59 11.45
CA VAL A 32 -11.00 -2.21 11.39
C VAL A 32 -10.34 -2.27 12.76
N GLN A 33 -10.98 -2.94 13.74
CA GLN A 33 -10.48 -2.96 15.12
C GLN A 33 -9.09 -3.61 15.21
N ASP A 34 -8.89 -4.72 14.50
CA ASP A 34 -7.63 -5.46 14.46
C ASP A 34 -6.63 -4.92 13.43
N VAL A 35 -7.02 -3.89 12.67
CA VAL A 35 -6.17 -3.32 11.62
C VAL A 35 -5.29 -2.23 12.22
N SER A 36 -3.98 -2.48 12.25
CA SER A 36 -2.98 -1.54 12.79
C SER A 36 -2.80 -0.31 11.90
N ALA A 37 -3.14 0.87 12.42
CA ALA A 37 -2.84 2.15 11.75
C ALA A 37 -1.32 2.38 11.59
N LEU A 38 -0.53 1.96 12.58
CA LEU A 38 0.93 2.12 12.55
C LEU A 38 1.54 1.38 11.36
N THR A 39 1.04 0.19 11.03
CA THR A 39 1.50 -0.56 9.85
C THR A 39 1.36 0.25 8.57
N TYR A 40 0.21 0.89 8.36
CA TYR A 40 -0.02 1.68 7.15
C TYR A 40 0.71 3.03 7.15
N ILE A 41 0.98 3.61 8.32
CA ILE A 41 1.87 4.78 8.42
C ILE A 41 3.30 4.41 8.02
N LEU A 42 3.82 3.29 8.53
CA LEU A 42 5.15 2.80 8.17
C LEU A 42 5.24 2.41 6.69
N LEU A 43 4.19 1.78 6.14
CA LEU A 43 4.09 1.49 4.71
C LEU A 43 4.05 2.76 3.87
N LEU A 44 3.37 3.82 4.33
CA LEU A 44 3.35 5.11 3.64
C LEU A 44 4.75 5.73 3.59
N ILE A 45 5.45 5.78 4.72
CA ILE A 45 6.84 6.27 4.79
C ILE A 45 7.75 5.44 3.87
N THR A 46 7.66 4.11 3.97
CA THR A 46 8.39 3.18 3.10
C THR A 46 8.09 3.45 1.63
N GLY A 47 6.80 3.56 1.27
CA GLY A 47 6.36 3.81 -0.09
C GLY A 47 6.92 5.11 -0.65
N VAL A 48 6.89 6.20 0.12
CA VAL A 48 7.45 7.49 -0.28
C VAL A 48 8.96 7.40 -0.50
N CYS A 49 9.71 6.83 0.45
CA CYS A 49 11.16 6.68 0.32
C CYS A 49 11.55 5.88 -0.93
N TYR A 50 10.90 4.73 -1.15
CA TYR A 50 11.21 3.87 -2.28
C TYR A 50 10.69 4.39 -3.62
N PHE A 51 9.58 5.14 -3.62
CA PHE A 51 9.10 5.82 -4.81
C PHE A 51 10.16 6.80 -5.34
N PHE A 52 10.68 7.70 -4.49
CA PHE A 52 11.75 8.61 -4.89
C PHE A 52 13.02 7.86 -5.29
N ARG A 53 13.41 6.81 -4.53
CA ARG A 53 14.54 5.95 -4.90
C ARG A 53 14.38 5.37 -6.31
N SER A 54 13.20 4.85 -6.64
CA SER A 54 12.92 4.23 -7.93
C SER A 54 12.98 5.22 -9.10
N ILE A 55 12.61 6.48 -8.88
CA ILE A 55 12.79 7.55 -9.86
C ILE A 55 14.29 7.82 -10.10
N PHE A 56 15.07 7.97 -9.03
CA PHE A 56 16.51 8.29 -9.13
C PHE A 56 17.34 7.22 -9.83
N ILE A 57 16.94 5.95 -9.74
CA ILE A 57 17.62 4.83 -10.40
C ILE A 57 16.95 4.39 -11.71
N HIS A 58 15.91 5.11 -12.16
CA HIS A 58 15.15 4.82 -13.38
C HIS A 58 14.48 3.42 -13.42
N GLU A 59 14.06 2.88 -12.27
CA GLU A 59 13.37 1.59 -12.14
C GLU A 59 11.84 1.77 -12.28
N ILE A 60 11.38 1.90 -13.52
CA ILE A 60 9.99 2.18 -13.88
C ILE A 60 8.97 1.23 -13.21
N PRO A 61 9.16 -0.11 -13.16
CA PRO A 61 8.17 -1.00 -12.53
C PRO A 61 7.91 -0.65 -11.07
N PHE A 62 8.94 -0.21 -10.35
CA PHE A 62 8.85 0.13 -8.94
C PHE A 62 8.25 1.50 -8.70
N VAL A 63 8.39 2.45 -9.65
CA VAL A 63 7.65 3.72 -9.60
C VAL A 63 6.15 3.45 -9.55
N TYR A 64 5.64 2.58 -10.42
CA TYR A 64 4.22 2.19 -10.41
C TYR A 64 3.82 1.46 -9.14
N TYR A 65 4.62 0.48 -8.71
CA TYR A 65 4.34 -0.29 -7.50
C TYR A 65 4.25 0.60 -6.26
N TYR A 66 5.25 1.45 -6.01
CA TYR A 66 5.27 2.28 -4.82
C TYR A 66 4.26 3.43 -4.87
N SER A 67 3.90 3.94 -6.05
CA SER A 67 2.75 4.85 -6.21
C SER A 67 1.46 4.19 -5.71
N PHE A 68 1.26 2.92 -6.06
CA PHE A 68 0.10 2.16 -5.63
C PHE A 68 0.12 1.84 -4.13
N VAL A 69 1.29 1.48 -3.57
CA VAL A 69 1.47 1.29 -2.12
C VAL A 69 1.10 2.56 -1.34
N ILE A 70 1.53 3.73 -1.80
CA ILE A 70 1.18 5.02 -1.19
C ILE A 70 -0.34 5.23 -1.22
N LEU A 71 -0.96 5.09 -2.39
CA LEU A 71 -2.40 5.29 -2.57
C LEU A 71 -3.22 4.34 -1.68
N THR A 72 -2.91 3.06 -1.70
CA THR A 72 -3.62 2.04 -0.93
C THR A 72 -3.43 2.23 0.58
N SER A 73 -2.23 2.63 1.02
CA SER A 73 -1.98 2.94 2.44
C SER A 73 -2.80 4.15 2.91
N LEU A 74 -2.92 5.20 2.09
CA LEU A 74 -3.77 6.35 2.37
C LEU A 74 -5.25 5.96 2.45
N ILE A 75 -5.74 5.17 1.49
CA ILE A 75 -7.13 4.66 1.50
C ILE A 75 -7.38 3.87 2.77
N GLN A 76 -6.49 2.95 3.13
CA GLN A 76 -6.66 2.11 4.30
C GLN A 76 -6.60 2.92 5.60
N LEU A 77 -5.70 3.90 5.71
CA LEU A 77 -5.68 4.84 6.83
C LEU A 77 -6.98 5.64 6.94
N ALA A 78 -7.54 6.09 5.82
CA ALA A 78 -8.82 6.78 5.80
C ALA A 78 -9.97 5.86 6.26
N LEU A 79 -9.98 4.58 5.86
CA LEU A 79 -10.96 3.60 6.34
C LEU A 79 -10.81 3.31 7.83
N ILE A 80 -9.56 3.17 8.32
CA ILE A 80 -9.28 3.00 9.75
C ILE A 80 -9.80 4.22 10.52
N TYR A 81 -9.49 5.44 10.07
CA TYR A 81 -9.96 6.66 10.72
C TYR A 81 -11.50 6.77 10.73
N LYS A 82 -12.14 6.43 9.61
CA LYS A 82 -13.61 6.51 9.46
C LYS A 82 -14.37 5.50 10.31
N TYR A 83 -13.88 4.27 10.41
CA TYR A 83 -14.60 3.16 11.02
C TYR A 83 -14.11 2.76 12.42
N ARG A 84 -12.94 3.23 12.85
CA ARG A 84 -12.46 2.97 14.20
C ARG A 84 -13.37 3.68 15.21
N PRO A 85 -14.02 2.96 16.13
CA PRO A 85 -14.84 3.61 17.14
C PRO A 85 -13.96 4.51 18.01
N LYS A 86 -14.40 5.76 18.23
CA LYS A 86 -13.77 6.61 19.24
C LYS A 86 -13.91 5.88 20.58
N LYS A 87 -12.79 5.53 21.23
CA LYS A 87 -12.80 5.07 22.62
C LYS A 87 -13.58 6.11 23.43
N ARG A 88 -14.77 5.74 23.91
CA ARG A 88 -15.42 6.47 25.00
C ARG A 88 -14.57 6.16 26.23
N ILE A 89 -13.73 7.13 26.60
CA ILE A 89 -13.04 7.16 27.89
C ILE A 89 -14.05 7.63 28.92
#